data_AF-A0A929QUA8-F1
#
_entry.id   AF-A0A929QUA8-F1
#
_cell.length_a   1.000
_cell.length_b   1.000
_cell.length_c   1.000
_cell.angle_alpha   90.00
_cell.angle_beta   90.00
_cell.angle_gamma   90.00
#
_symmetry.space_group_name_H-M   'P 1'
#
loop_
_entity.id
_entity.type
_entity.pdbx_description
1 polymer ?
#
loop_
_entity_poly.entity_id
_entity_poly.type
_entity_poly.pdbx_seq_one_letter_code
_entity_poly.pdbx_strand_id
1 'polypeptide(L)'
;MENKRRFRAVIEGTEYTIVGNRSATHLNQVVELVNSQLAQLAELAPDMSARDRAILMSVNALSDQLVKEQRIAELEAQLQSLQAKGSAQAQAPKSPVAEPKKASPQVPFTRK
;
A
#
# COMPACT_ATOMS: atom_id res chain seq x y z
N MET A 1 2.56 -28.89 -8.71
CA MET A 1 3.86 -28.73 -8.03
C MET A 1 4.42 -27.37 -8.42
N GLU A 2 4.48 -26.41 -7.51
CA GLU A 2 5.03 -25.09 -7.80
C GLU A 2 6.53 -25.19 -8.09
N ASN A 3 6.96 -24.69 -9.25
CA ASN A 3 8.36 -24.70 -9.68
C ASN A 3 9.19 -23.73 -8.83
N LYS A 4 9.57 -24.17 -7.62
CA LYS A 4 10.56 -23.49 -6.79
C LYS A 4 11.92 -23.54 -7.50
N ARG A 5 12.49 -22.37 -7.77
CA ARG A 5 13.82 -22.24 -8.37
C ARG A 5 14.85 -22.12 -7.25
N ARG A 6 15.99 -22.76 -7.45
CA ARG A 6 17.18 -22.62 -6.58
C ARG A 6 18.06 -21.53 -7.16
N PHE A 7 18.48 -20.60 -6.33
CA PHE A 7 19.31 -19.46 -6.70
C PHE A 7 20.53 -19.42 -5.80
N ARG A 8 21.73 -19.28 -6.36
CA ARG A 8 22.97 -19.15 -5.57
C ARG A 8 23.33 -17.69 -5.41
N ALA A 9 23.65 -17.30 -4.19
CA ALA A 9 23.97 -15.94 -3.80
C ALA A 9 25.21 -15.91 -2.91
N VAL A 10 25.98 -14.82 -2.96
CA VAL A 10 27.10 -14.61 -2.05
C VAL A 10 26.74 -13.46 -1.10
N ILE A 11 26.75 -13.73 0.21
CA ILE A 11 26.44 -12.76 1.27
C ILE A 11 27.63 -12.73 2.23
N GLU A 12 28.24 -11.55 2.43
CA GLU A 12 29.49 -11.38 3.19
C GLU A 12 30.57 -12.43 2.85
N GLY A 13 30.73 -12.74 1.56
CA GLY A 13 31.72 -13.70 1.07
C GLY A 13 31.35 -15.18 1.24
N THR A 14 30.20 -15.50 1.85
CA THR A 14 29.70 -16.87 2.01
C THR A 14 28.65 -17.20 0.95
N GLU A 15 28.77 -18.36 0.29
CA GLU A 15 27.79 -18.83 -0.70
C GLU A 15 26.57 -19.47 -0.03
N TYR A 16 25.38 -19.02 -0.42
CA TYR A 16 24.08 -19.51 0.05
C TYR A 16 23.21 -19.93 -1.13
N THR A 17 22.34 -20.93 -0.90
CA THR A 17 21.29 -21.31 -1.86
C THR A 17 19.92 -20.86 -1.37
N ILE A 18 19.32 -19.91 -2.08
CA ILE A 18 17.98 -19.39 -1.84
C ILE A 18 16.98 -20.18 -2.67
N VAL A 19 15.89 -20.64 -2.05
CA VAL A 19 14.81 -21.36 -2.73
C VAL A 19 13.56 -20.50 -2.76
N GLY A 20 13.07 -20.14 -3.95
CA GLY A 20 11.94 -19.23 -4.08
C GLY A 20 11.22 -19.29 -5.42
N ASN A 21 10.08 -18.61 -5.49
CA ASN A 21 9.29 -18.44 -6.72
C ASN A 21 9.52 -17.07 -7.40
N ARG A 22 10.33 -16.19 -6.79
CA ARG A 22 10.66 -14.87 -7.34
C ARG A 22 11.66 -14.96 -8.49
N SER A 23 11.70 -13.92 -9.32
CA SER A 23 12.64 -13.83 -10.44
C SER A 23 14.09 -13.71 -9.94
N ALA A 24 15.04 -14.17 -10.76
CA ALA A 24 16.47 -14.02 -10.45
C ALA A 24 16.86 -12.54 -10.25
N THR A 25 16.31 -11.63 -11.08
CA THR A 25 16.53 -10.19 -10.94
C THR A 25 16.12 -9.65 -9.58
N HIS A 26 14.96 -10.06 -9.07
CA HIS A 26 14.49 -9.64 -7.75
C HIS A 26 15.41 -10.19 -6.65
N LEU A 27 15.83 -11.45 -6.75
CA LEU A 27 16.74 -12.05 -5.76
C LEU A 27 18.12 -11.40 -5.79
N ASN A 28 18.64 -11.02 -6.97
CA ASN A 28 19.90 -10.26 -7.07
C ASN A 28 19.79 -8.94 -6.32
N GLN A 29 18.71 -8.19 -6.51
CA GLN A 29 18.48 -6.92 -5.82
C GLN A 29 18.41 -7.10 -4.29
N VAL A 30 17.77 -8.17 -3.83
CA VAL A 30 17.72 -8.49 -2.40
C VAL A 30 19.13 -8.78 -1.86
N VAL A 31 19.94 -9.56 -2.58
CA VAL A 31 21.31 -9.89 -2.18
C VAL A 31 22.21 -8.66 -2.16
N GLU A 32 22.09 -7.78 -3.15
CA GLU A 32 22.80 -6.50 -3.20
C GLU A 32 22.42 -5.61 -2.00
N LEU A 33 21.12 -5.51 -1.68
CA LEU A 33 20.63 -4.73 -0.54
C LEU A 33 21.16 -5.28 0.79
N VAL A 34 21.12 -6.60 0.98
CA VAL A 34 21.63 -7.27 2.19
C VAL A 34 23.13 -6.99 2.36
N ASN A 35 23.93 -7.19 1.31
CA ASN A 35 25.37 -6.93 1.38
C ASN A 35 25.68 -5.45 1.67
N SER A 36 24.94 -4.53 1.05
CA SER A 36 25.10 -3.10 1.32
C SER A 36 24.80 -2.77 2.78
N GLN A 37 23.74 -3.32 3.35
CA GLN A 37 23.36 -3.01 4.73
C GLN A 37 24.30 -3.63 5.75
N LEU A 38 24.80 -4.85 5.49
CA LEU A 38 25.83 -5.47 6.32
C LEU A 38 27.15 -4.68 6.27
N ALA A 39 27.54 -4.18 5.09
CA ALA A 39 28.73 -3.34 4.94
C ALA A 39 28.60 -2.01 5.71
N GLN A 40 27.45 -1.34 5.61
CA GLN A 40 27.17 -0.13 6.39
C GLN A 40 27.23 -0.37 7.91
N LEU A 41 26.67 -1.50 8.37
CA LEU A 41 26.75 -1.87 9.79
C LEU A 41 28.18 -2.17 10.23
N ALA A 42 28.99 -2.76 9.35
CA ALA A 42 30.40 -3.01 9.63
C ALA A 42 31.21 -1.71 9.73
N GLU A 43 30.89 -0.69 8.92
CA GLU A 43 31.52 0.63 9.00
C GLU A 43 31.12 1.40 10.27
N LEU A 44 29.84 1.34 10.65
CA LEU A 44 29.32 2.05 11.83
C LEU A 44 29.71 1.40 13.15
N ALA A 45 29.88 0.07 13.17
CA ALA A 45 30.18 -0.71 14.36
C ALA A 45 31.23 -1.80 14.05
N PRO A 46 32.51 -1.42 13.89
CA PRO A 46 33.57 -2.35 13.50
C PRO A 46 33.81 -3.46 14.55
N ASP A 47 33.55 -3.19 15.83
CA ASP A 47 33.72 -4.15 16.92
C ASP A 47 32.57 -5.18 17.00
N MET A 48 31.49 -5.00 16.23
CA MET A 48 30.34 -5.91 16.24
C MET A 48 30.63 -7.16 15.41
N SER A 49 30.30 -8.34 15.95
CA SER A 49 30.48 -9.60 15.23
C SER A 49 29.57 -9.67 13.99
N ALA A 50 29.98 -10.39 12.93
CA ALA A 50 29.15 -10.59 11.73
C ALA A 50 27.79 -11.23 12.07
N ARG A 51 27.76 -12.11 13.07
CA ARG A 51 26.52 -12.72 13.59
C ARG A 51 25.59 -11.65 14.16
N ASP A 52 26.10 -10.79 15.03
CA ASP A 52 25.28 -9.77 15.69
C ASP A 52 24.82 -8.70 14.69
N ARG A 53 25.66 -8.34 13.70
CA ARG A 53 25.26 -7.47 12.58
C ARG A 53 24.12 -8.08 11.77
N ALA A 54 24.18 -9.37 11.45
CA ALA A 54 23.11 -10.06 10.73
C ALA A 54 21.79 -10.11 11.54
N ILE A 55 21.88 -10.30 12.86
CA ILE A 55 20.72 -10.23 13.75
C ILE A 55 20.15 -8.82 13.77
N LEU A 56 20.99 -7.79 13.94
CA LEU A 56 20.55 -6.39 13.95
C LEU A 56 19.91 -5.97 12.62
N MET A 57 20.53 -6.34 11.49
CA MET A 57 19.95 -6.13 10.16
C MET A 57 18.57 -6.79 10.05
N SER A 58 18.42 -8.01 10.57
CA SER A 58 17.14 -8.73 10.52
C SER A 58 16.06 -8.03 11.35
N VAL A 59 16.40 -7.55 12.56
CA VAL A 59 15.50 -6.77 13.41
C VAL A 59 15.08 -5.48 12.71
N ASN A 60 16.03 -4.76 12.13
CA ASN A 60 15.77 -3.52 11.39
C ASN A 60 14.87 -3.77 10.16
N ALA A 61 15.15 -4.84 9.40
CA ALA A 61 14.35 -5.20 8.23
C ALA A 61 12.90 -5.57 8.60
N LEU A 62 12.70 -6.30 9.70
CA LEU A 62 11.36 -6.62 10.21
C LEU A 62 10.64 -5.37 10.72
N SER A 63 11.34 -4.45 11.39
CA SER A 63 10.78 -3.18 11.81
C SER A 63 10.30 -2.35 10.61
N ASP A 64 11.14 -2.22 9.58
CA ASP A 64 10.78 -1.54 8.33
C ASP A 64 9.60 -2.20 7.64
N GLN A 65 9.52 -3.54 7.64
CA GLN A 65 8.40 -4.27 7.07
C GLN A 65 7.09 -3.91 7.80
N LEU A 66 7.08 -3.92 9.13
CA LEU A 66 5.89 -3.58 9.92
C LEU A 66 5.43 -2.13 9.66
N VAL A 67 6.36 -1.19 9.55
CA VAL A 67 6.05 0.21 9.21
C VAL A 67 5.44 0.32 7.81
N LYS A 68 5.99 -0.41 6.83
CA LYS A 68 5.45 -0.45 5.46
C LYS A 68 4.05 -1.05 5.41
N GLU A 69 3.79 -2.12 6.16
CA GLU A 69 2.47 -2.76 6.26
C GLU A 69 1.42 -1.83 6.88
N GLN A 70 1.78 -1.12 7.95
CA GLN A 70 0.91 -0.09 8.55
C GLN A 70 0.58 1.01 7.54
N ARG A 71 1.59 1.48 6.80
CA ARG A 71 1.38 2.52 5.78
C ARG A 71 0.46 2.04 4.65
N ILE A 72 0.60 0.79 4.22
CA ILE A 72 -0.29 0.20 3.21
C ILE A 72 -1.74 0.18 3.74
N ALA A 73 -1.96 -0.27 4.97
CA ALA A 73 -3.28 -0.30 5.58
C ALA A 73 -3.92 1.10 5.68
N GLU A 74 -3.13 2.12 6.07
CA GLU A 74 -3.60 3.51 6.08
C GLU A 74 -4.01 4.00 4.69
N LEU A 75 -3.20 3.71 3.67
CA LEU A 75 -3.49 4.12 2.30
C LEU A 75 -4.73 3.41 1.75
N GLU A 76 -4.90 2.12 2.05
CA GLU A 76 -6.09 1.37 1.68
C GLU A 76 -7.36 1.93 2.34
N ALA A 77 -7.29 2.28 3.63
CA ALA A 77 -8.40 2.92 4.34
C ALA A 77 -8.75 4.30 3.74
N GLN A 78 -7.74 5.09 3.37
CA GLN A 78 -7.94 6.37 2.69
C GLN A 78 -8.63 6.18 1.33
N LEU A 79 -8.16 5.23 0.52
CA LEU A 79 -8.76 4.91 -0.78
C LEU A 79 -10.23 4.48 -0.64
N GLN A 80 -10.56 3.64 0.33
CA GLN A 80 -11.95 3.25 0.61
C GLN A 80 -12.81 4.44 1.00
N SER A 81 -12.31 5.32 1.87
CA SER A 81 -13.05 6.52 2.30
C SER A 81 -13.31 7.49 1.16
N LEU A 82 -12.36 7.64 0.23
CA LEU A 82 -12.50 8.48 -0.96
C LEU A 82 -13.48 7.87 -1.96
N GLN A 83 -13.42 6.55 -2.18
CA GLN A 83 -14.38 5.84 -3.03
C GLN A 83 -15.81 5.98 -2.49
N ALA A 84 -16.01 5.85 -1.18
CA ALA A 84 -17.32 6.02 -0.54
C ALA A 84 -17.85 7.47 -0.68
N LYS A 85 -16.98 8.48 -0.59
CA LYS A 85 -17.35 9.89 -0.81
C LYS A 85 -17.65 10.19 -2.28
N GLY A 86 -16.91 9.58 -3.21
CA GLY A 86 -17.13 9.71 -4.65
C GLY A 86 -18.43 9.07 -5.13
N SER A 87 -18.83 7.93 -4.55
CA SER A 87 -20.11 7.27 -4.86
C SER A 87 -21.32 7.98 -4.23
N ALA A 88 -21.17 8.60 -3.06
CA ALA A 88 -22.22 9.40 -2.44
C ALA A 88 -22.55 10.71 -3.20
N GLN A 89 -21.57 11.30 -3.91
CA GLN A 89 -21.80 12.51 -4.73
C GLN A 89 -22.48 12.20 -6.08
N ALA A 90 -22.46 10.95 -6.56
CA ALA A 90 -23.17 10.54 -7.77
C ALA A 90 -24.68 10.29 -7.55
N GLN A 91 -25.16 10.33 -6.30
CA GLN A 91 -26.56 10.13 -5.92
C GLN A 91 -27.13 11.36 -5.19
N ALA A 92 -26.96 12.56 -5.73
CA ALA A 92 -27.85 13.67 -5.38
C ALA A 92 -29.20 13.46 -6.10
N PRO A 93 -30.35 13.44 -5.39
CA PRO A 93 -31.64 13.14 -6.00
C PRO A 93 -32.02 14.24 -7.00
N LYS A 94 -32.37 13.84 -8.23
CA LYS A 94 -33.13 14.68 -9.16
C LYS A 94 -34.45 15.03 -8.47
N SER A 95 -34.57 16.25 -7.94
CA SER A 95 -35.81 16.76 -7.39
C SER A 95 -36.92 16.62 -8.43
N PRO A 96 -38.12 16.12 -8.07
CA PRO A 96 -39.26 16.17 -8.97
C PRO A 96 -39.65 17.64 -9.14
N VAL A 97 -39.65 18.12 -10.38
CA VAL A 97 -40.19 19.43 -10.74
C VAL A 97 -41.66 19.44 -10.33
N ALA A 98 -41.99 20.11 -9.24
CA ALA A 98 -43.37 20.36 -8.85
C ALA A 98 -43.97 21.34 -9.87
N GLU A 99 -44.94 20.86 -10.64
CA GLU A 99 -45.81 21.70 -11.48
C GLU A 99 -46.52 22.75 -10.62
N PRO A 100 -46.53 24.04 -11.01
CA PRO A 100 -47.31 25.03 -10.30
C PRO A 100 -48.79 24.86 -10.69
N LYS A 101 -49.62 24.47 -9.72
CA LYS A 101 -51.08 24.52 -9.84
C LYS A 101 -51.51 25.97 -10.07
N LYS A 102 -52.06 26.27 -11.26
CA LYS A 102 -52.74 27.54 -11.55
C LYS A 102 -54.02 27.61 -10.72
N ALA A 103 -54.04 28.47 -9.71
CA ALA A 103 -55.25 28.86 -9.01
C ALA A 103 -56.02 29.86 -9.88
N SER A 104 -57.19 29.48 -10.37
CA SER A 104 -58.14 30.38 -11.02
C SER A 104 -58.81 31.27 -9.97
N PRO A 105 -58.84 32.60 -10.12
CA PRO A 105 -59.77 33.43 -9.37
C PRO A 105 -61.10 33.48 -10.13
N GLN A 106 -62.13 32.82 -9.58
CA GLN A 106 -63.51 33.13 -9.92
C GLN A 106 -63.86 34.48 -9.28
N VAL A 107 -64.32 35.44 -10.08
CA VAL A 107 -64.99 36.65 -9.58
C VAL A 107 -66.46 36.58 -10.00
N PRO A 108 -67.43 36.76 -9.09
CA PRO A 108 -68.85 36.58 -9.38
C PRO A 108 -69.54 37.90 -9.80
N PHE A 109 -70.47 37.81 -10.77
CA PHE A 109 -71.62 38.70 -11.06
C PHE A 109 -71.33 40.20 -11.36
N THR A 110 -72.00 40.96 -12.23
CA THR A 110 -73.44 41.03 -12.57
C THR A 110 -73.67 41.95 -13.81
N ARG A 111 -74.65 41.59 -14.64
CA ARG A 111 -75.61 42.39 -15.47
C ARG A 111 -75.36 43.89 -15.77
N LYS A 112 -75.36 44.25 -17.07
CA LYS A 112 -76.51 44.87 -17.78
C LYS A 112 -76.28 44.89 -19.28
#